data_AF-A0A954HH30-F1
#
_entry.id   AF-A0A954HH30-F1
#
_cell.length_a   1.000
_cell.length_b   1.000
_cell.length_c   1.000
_cell.angle_alpha   90.00
_cell.angle_beta   90.00
_cell.angle_gamma   90.00
#
_symmetry.space_group_name_H-M   'P 1'
#
loop_
_entity.id
_entity.type
_entity.pdbx_description
1 polymer ?
#
loop_
_entity_poly.entity_id
_entity_poly.type
_entity_poly.pdbx_seq_one_letter_code
_entity_poly.pdbx_strand_id
1 'polypeptide(L)'
;VKRDAAHLAQALEPLVGGGVSGYIFGIGVLGMALSTIIILMLINGFAVCEMLDVAAKGTPRRLGALLAGCVGALGPFLWKGDAKFWLAVPTSVFGMMLLPIAYVTFFCMMNSKSLLGDAMPTGRARIIWNVLMGIATTIASALCLWAIYINPAPTEKYLGIKAAPLGFGVLAVFIAVAAVAHFMRKPESTESGPATS
;
A
#
# COMPACT_ATOMS: atom_id res chain seq x y z
N VAL A 1 -21.77 0.35 -20.19
CA VAL A 1 -21.33 1.76 -20.18
C VAL A 1 -19.89 1.80 -19.68
N LYS A 2 -18.90 2.10 -20.54
CA LYS A 2 -17.50 2.24 -20.11
C LYS A 2 -17.38 3.56 -19.35
N ARG A 3 -16.98 3.51 -18.08
CA ARG A 3 -16.73 4.71 -17.26
C ARG A 3 -15.36 5.29 -17.64
N ASP A 4 -15.31 6.00 -18.76
CA ASP A 4 -14.09 6.63 -19.24
C ASP A 4 -13.92 8.05 -18.68
N ALA A 5 -12.66 8.53 -18.64
CA ALA A 5 -12.29 9.86 -18.14
C ALA A 5 -13.15 11.00 -18.73
N ALA A 6 -13.61 10.83 -19.98
CA ALA A 6 -14.50 11.76 -20.66
C ALA A 6 -15.87 11.91 -19.96
N HIS A 7 -16.43 10.84 -19.41
CA HIS A 7 -17.70 10.90 -18.67
C HIS A 7 -17.56 11.59 -17.31
N LEU A 8 -16.37 11.50 -16.69
CA LEU A 8 -16.07 12.23 -15.45
C LEU A 8 -15.89 13.72 -15.71
N ALA A 9 -15.20 14.09 -16.80
CA ALA A 9 -15.13 15.48 -17.24
C ALA A 9 -16.52 16.04 -17.60
N GLN A 10 -17.38 15.26 -18.26
CA GLN A 10 -18.75 15.68 -18.57
C GLN A 10 -19.59 16.02 -17.32
N ALA A 11 -19.35 15.33 -16.20
CA ALA A 11 -20.05 15.61 -14.95
C ALA A 11 -19.70 16.98 -14.32
N LEU A 12 -18.58 17.58 -14.71
CA LEU A 12 -18.11 18.89 -14.24
C LEU A 12 -18.53 20.06 -15.18
N GLU A 13 -19.03 19.76 -16.38
CA GLU A 13 -19.47 20.77 -17.34
C GLU A 13 -20.55 21.73 -16.80
N PRO A 14 -21.54 21.29 -15.98
CA PRO A 14 -22.54 22.19 -15.43
C PRO A 14 -21.98 23.27 -14.48
N LEU A 15 -20.77 23.06 -13.95
CA LEU A 15 -20.13 23.95 -12.97
C LEU A 15 -19.11 24.89 -13.60
N VAL A 16 -18.40 24.43 -14.64
CA VAL A 16 -17.22 25.15 -15.18
C VAL A 16 -17.27 25.33 -16.71
N GLY A 17 -18.24 24.72 -17.39
CA GLY A 17 -18.39 24.74 -18.84
C GLY A 17 -17.59 23.62 -19.55
N GLY A 18 -18.13 23.16 -20.69
CA GLY A 18 -17.64 22.01 -21.48
C GLY A 18 -16.12 21.98 -21.73
N GLY A 19 -15.60 23.06 -22.32
CA GLY A 19 -14.19 23.13 -22.71
C GLY A 19 -13.23 23.18 -21.52
N VAL A 20 -13.58 23.90 -20.45
CA VAL A 20 -12.71 24.11 -19.28
C VAL A 20 -12.68 22.88 -18.37
N SER A 21 -13.79 22.14 -18.31
CA SER A 21 -13.93 20.93 -17.51
C SER A 21 -12.88 19.88 -17.83
N GLY A 22 -12.65 19.60 -19.12
CA GLY A 22 -11.65 18.62 -19.57
C GLY A 22 -10.22 18.97 -19.14
N TYR A 23 -9.85 20.25 -19.20
CA TYR A 23 -8.51 20.70 -18.80
C TYR A 23 -8.29 20.61 -17.29
N ILE A 24 -9.25 21.08 -16.48
CA ILE A 24 -9.15 21.03 -15.02
C ILE A 24 -9.12 19.57 -14.56
N PHE A 25 -9.99 18.72 -15.11
CA PHE A 25 -10.01 17.30 -14.80
C PHE A 25 -8.68 16.63 -15.20
N GLY A 26 -8.16 16.92 -16.38
CA GLY A 26 -6.88 16.39 -16.86
C GLY A 26 -5.69 16.78 -15.97
N ILE A 27 -5.60 18.05 -15.56
CA ILE A 27 -4.56 18.54 -14.64
C ILE A 27 -4.70 17.84 -13.28
N GLY A 28 -5.91 17.66 -12.78
CA GLY A 28 -6.18 16.93 -11.54
C GLY A 28 -5.70 15.48 -11.59
N VAL A 29 -6.02 14.76 -12.67
CA VAL A 29 -5.58 13.37 -12.87
C VAL A 29 -4.05 13.28 -13.02
N LEU A 30 -3.43 14.23 -13.73
CA LEU A 30 -1.96 14.32 -13.80
C LEU A 30 -1.34 14.53 -12.41
N GLY A 31 -1.88 15.44 -11.61
CA GLY A 31 -1.42 15.70 -10.25
C GLY A 31 -1.54 14.47 -9.34
N MET A 32 -2.66 13.73 -9.43
CA MET A 32 -2.87 12.47 -8.71
C MET A 32 -1.86 11.39 -9.12
N ALA A 33 -1.58 11.26 -10.43
CA ALA A 33 -0.61 10.29 -10.92
C ALA A 33 0.82 10.64 -10.48
N LEU A 34 1.21 11.92 -10.58
CA LEU A 34 2.54 12.40 -10.20
C LEU A 34 2.80 12.27 -8.68
N SER A 35 1.82 12.62 -7.83
CA SER A 35 1.98 12.47 -6.38
C SER A 35 2.12 11.00 -5.98
N THR A 36 1.33 10.11 -6.59
CA THR A 36 1.38 8.67 -6.31
C THR A 36 2.72 8.07 -6.72
N ILE A 37 3.22 8.36 -7.94
CA ILE A 37 4.48 7.78 -8.40
C ILE A 37 5.67 8.27 -7.56
N ILE A 38 5.67 9.52 -7.10
CA ILE A 38 6.72 10.03 -6.22
C ILE A 38 6.73 9.27 -4.88
N ILE A 39 5.56 9.05 -4.28
CA ILE A 39 5.45 8.28 -3.02
C ILE A 39 5.95 6.84 -3.23
N LEU A 40 5.59 6.20 -4.36
CA LEU A 40 6.06 4.85 -4.69
C LEU A 40 7.59 4.81 -4.89
N MET A 41 8.18 5.80 -5.55
CA MET A 41 9.64 5.92 -5.70
C MET A 41 10.32 6.04 -4.33
N LEU A 42 9.77 6.84 -3.42
CA LEU A 42 10.31 7.00 -2.08
C LEU A 42 10.22 5.71 -1.25
N ILE A 43 9.05 5.08 -1.21
CA ILE A 43 8.83 3.83 -0.46
C ILE A 43 9.73 2.71 -1.02
N ASN A 44 9.80 2.54 -2.34
CA ASN A 44 10.64 1.51 -2.93
C ASN A 44 12.14 1.76 -2.69
N GLY A 45 12.56 3.03 -2.73
CA GLY A 45 13.93 3.42 -2.35
C GLY A 45 14.28 3.03 -0.92
N PHE A 46 13.36 3.20 0.03
CA PHE A 46 13.56 2.75 1.42
C PHE A 46 13.52 1.23 1.56
N ALA A 47 12.57 0.56 0.90
CA ALA A 47 12.43 -0.88 0.94
C ALA A 47 13.69 -1.61 0.42
N VAL A 48 14.29 -1.13 -0.67
CA VAL A 48 15.54 -1.71 -1.20
C VAL A 48 16.70 -1.53 -0.23
N CYS A 49 16.82 -0.37 0.43
CA CYS A 49 17.83 -0.18 1.46
C CYS A 49 17.65 -1.15 2.64
N GLU A 50 16.41 -1.32 3.10
CA GLU A 50 16.07 -2.25 4.18
C GLU A 50 16.36 -3.71 3.80
N MET A 51 15.99 -4.13 2.58
CA MET A 51 16.24 -5.48 2.08
C MET A 51 17.74 -5.82 1.96
N LEU A 52 18.57 -4.81 1.72
CA LEU A 52 20.02 -4.96 1.60
C LEU A 52 20.74 -4.71 2.94
N ASP A 53 20.02 -4.42 4.02
CA ASP A 53 20.55 -4.06 5.34
C ASP A 53 21.58 -2.90 5.26
N VAL A 54 21.33 -1.94 4.38
CA VAL A 54 22.18 -0.75 4.19
C VAL A 54 21.47 0.51 4.65
N ALA A 55 22.25 1.48 5.13
CA ALA A 55 21.73 2.78 5.51
C ALA A 55 20.88 3.39 4.37
N ALA A 56 19.75 4.01 4.73
CA ALA A 56 18.76 4.62 3.83
C ALA A 56 19.25 5.92 3.14
N LYS A 57 20.51 5.94 2.70
CA LYS A 57 21.23 7.07 2.11
C LYS A 57 21.99 6.63 0.86
N GLY A 58 22.30 7.60 0.00
CA GLY A 58 23.19 7.41 -1.14
C GLY A 58 22.57 6.63 -2.31
N THR A 59 23.44 5.92 -3.03
CA THR A 59 23.15 5.23 -4.29
C THR A 59 22.09 4.12 -4.21
N PRO A 60 22.06 3.21 -3.21
CA PRO A 60 21.07 2.12 -3.18
C PRO A 60 19.64 2.65 -3.11
N ARG A 61 19.39 3.69 -2.31
CA ARG A 61 18.08 4.36 -2.24
C ARG A 61 17.67 4.97 -3.59
N ARG A 62 18.61 5.64 -4.27
CA ARG A 62 18.36 6.24 -5.59
C ARG A 62 18.08 5.19 -6.64
N LEU A 63 18.79 4.07 -6.62
CA LEU A 63 18.57 2.96 -7.55
C LEU A 63 17.19 2.33 -7.32
N GLY A 64 16.81 2.05 -6.07
CA GLY A 64 15.46 1.56 -5.76
C GLY A 64 14.36 2.53 -6.22
N ALA A 65 14.54 3.83 -6.01
CA ALA A 65 13.61 4.84 -6.50
C ALA A 65 13.55 4.90 -8.04
N LEU A 66 14.69 4.85 -8.72
CA LEU A 66 14.78 4.87 -10.18
C LEU A 66 14.14 3.64 -10.80
N LEU A 67 14.34 2.46 -10.23
CA LEU A 67 13.72 1.21 -10.72
C LEU A 67 12.19 1.33 -10.72
N ALA A 68 11.60 1.80 -9.62
CA ALA A 68 10.14 2.03 -9.54
C ALA A 68 9.68 3.07 -10.56
N GLY A 69 10.45 4.15 -10.74
CA GLY A 69 10.17 5.21 -11.70
C GLY A 69 10.20 4.74 -13.15
N CYS A 70 11.24 3.98 -13.54
CA CYS A 70 11.39 3.44 -14.88
C CYS A 70 10.28 2.44 -15.21
N VAL A 71 9.95 1.53 -14.28
CA VAL A 71 8.84 0.58 -14.47
C VAL A 71 7.49 1.31 -14.59
N GLY A 72 7.25 2.31 -13.74
CA GLY A 72 6.04 3.14 -13.80
C GLY A 72 5.90 3.93 -15.10
N ALA A 73 6.98 4.57 -15.56
CA ALA A 73 7.00 5.35 -16.80
C ALA A 73 6.85 4.48 -18.06
N LEU A 74 7.40 3.26 -18.03
CA LEU A 74 7.28 2.30 -19.13
C LEU A 74 5.94 1.56 -19.15
N GLY A 75 5.13 1.64 -18.08
CA GLY A 75 3.85 0.94 -17.95
C GLY A 75 2.87 1.15 -19.13
N PRO A 76 2.66 2.37 -19.64
CA PRO A 76 1.81 2.60 -20.80
C PRO A 76 2.31 1.94 -22.09
N PHE A 77 3.62 1.76 -22.23
CA PHE A 77 4.29 1.27 -23.43
C PHE A 77 4.49 -0.25 -23.42
N LEU A 78 4.84 -0.82 -22.26
CA LEU A 78 5.08 -2.25 -22.07
C LEU A 78 3.80 -3.07 -21.93
N TRP A 79 2.77 -2.51 -21.31
CA TRP A 79 1.51 -3.22 -21.09
C TRP A 79 0.46 -2.71 -22.09
N LYS A 80 0.30 -3.40 -23.23
CA LYS A 80 -0.76 -3.11 -24.22
C LYS A 80 -1.78 -4.26 -24.22
N GLY A 81 -3.05 -3.95 -24.48
CA GLY A 81 -4.13 -4.93 -24.54
C GLY A 81 -4.49 -5.55 -23.18
N ASP A 82 -4.74 -6.86 -23.18
CA ASP A 82 -5.23 -7.63 -22.01
C ASP A 82 -4.22 -7.72 -20.85
N ALA A 83 -2.94 -7.46 -21.12
CA ALA A 83 -1.88 -7.48 -20.10
C ALA A 83 -2.08 -6.43 -18.99
N LYS A 84 -2.63 -5.25 -19.30
CA LYS A 84 -2.93 -4.20 -18.29
C LYS A 84 -4.01 -4.66 -17.31
N PHE A 85 -5.05 -5.28 -17.83
CA PHE A 85 -6.14 -5.82 -17.01
C PHE A 85 -5.67 -7.03 -16.20
N TRP A 86 -4.83 -7.88 -16.80
CA TRP A 86 -4.28 -9.03 -16.10
C TRP A 86 -3.37 -8.63 -14.93
N LEU A 87 -2.57 -7.56 -15.04
CA LEU A 87 -1.72 -7.09 -13.94
C LEU A 87 -2.48 -6.34 -12.85
N ALA A 88 -3.55 -5.63 -13.20
CA ALA A 88 -4.36 -4.90 -12.23
C ALA A 88 -4.98 -5.83 -11.20
N VAL A 89 -5.44 -7.01 -11.61
CA VAL A 89 -6.17 -7.95 -10.75
C VAL A 89 -5.31 -8.49 -9.59
N PRO A 90 -4.14 -9.12 -9.82
CA PRO A 90 -3.24 -9.56 -8.75
C PRO A 90 -2.80 -8.40 -7.85
N THR A 91 -2.51 -7.23 -8.44
CA THR A 91 -2.07 -6.06 -7.68
C THR A 91 -3.15 -5.59 -6.71
N SER A 92 -4.41 -5.53 -7.14
CA SER A 92 -5.53 -5.14 -6.27
C SER A 92 -5.79 -6.17 -5.17
N VAL A 93 -5.71 -7.47 -5.48
CA VAL A 93 -5.87 -8.54 -4.48
C VAL A 93 -4.76 -8.46 -3.42
N PHE A 94 -3.51 -8.31 -3.86
CA PHE A 94 -2.38 -8.15 -2.95
C PHE A 94 -2.50 -6.89 -2.09
N GLY A 95 -2.88 -5.75 -2.68
CA GLY A 95 -3.11 -4.50 -1.95
C GLY A 95 -4.21 -4.62 -0.89
N MET A 96 -5.32 -5.31 -1.20
CA MET A 96 -6.39 -5.54 -0.22
C MET A 96 -5.93 -6.41 0.96
N MET A 97 -4.98 -7.32 0.78
CA MET A 97 -4.43 -8.12 1.87
C MET A 97 -3.45 -7.33 2.74
N LEU A 98 -2.70 -6.39 2.17
CA LEU A 98 -1.76 -5.56 2.93
C LEU A 98 -2.46 -4.60 3.90
N LEU A 99 -3.70 -4.20 3.62
CA LEU A 99 -4.49 -3.31 4.50
C LEU A 99 -4.56 -3.81 5.95
N PRO A 100 -5.13 -4.99 6.26
CA PRO A 100 -5.23 -5.47 7.64
C PRO A 100 -3.86 -5.60 8.32
N ILE A 101 -2.83 -6.04 7.58
CA ILE A 101 -1.46 -6.15 8.10
C ILE A 101 -0.92 -4.78 8.51
N ALA A 102 -1.10 -3.76 7.67
CA ALA A 102 -0.70 -2.39 7.98
C ALA A 102 -1.44 -1.85 9.21
N TYR A 103 -2.75 -2.08 9.33
CA TYR A 103 -3.53 -1.64 10.49
C TYR A 103 -3.07 -2.29 11.80
N VAL A 104 -2.83 -3.60 11.80
CA VAL A 104 -2.25 -4.31 12.95
C VAL A 104 -0.85 -3.75 13.27
N THR A 105 -0.03 -3.50 12.25
CA THR A 105 1.32 -2.95 12.43
C THR A 105 1.29 -1.57 13.07
N PHE A 106 0.41 -0.69 12.62
CA PHE A 106 0.21 0.63 13.22
C PHE A 106 -0.34 0.56 14.65
N PHE A 107 -1.27 -0.37 14.92
CA PHE A 107 -1.77 -0.61 16.27
C PHE A 107 -0.64 -1.06 17.22
N CYS A 108 0.20 -2.00 16.78
CA CYS A 108 1.37 -2.44 17.53
C CYS A 108 2.42 -1.33 17.69
N MET A 109 2.67 -0.54 16.64
CA MET A 109 3.62 0.58 16.65
C MET A 109 3.21 1.65 17.66
N MET A 110 1.94 2.05 17.68
CA MET A 110 1.38 3.00 18.67
C MET A 110 1.48 2.50 20.11
N ASN A 111 1.62 1.18 20.30
CA ASN A 111 1.80 0.55 21.60
C ASN A 111 3.27 0.20 21.92
N SER A 112 4.24 0.51 21.04
CA SER A 112 5.65 0.17 21.19
C SER A 112 6.51 1.37 21.56
N LYS A 113 7.04 1.38 22.80
CA LYS A 113 8.03 2.38 23.24
C LYS A 113 9.33 2.31 22.44
N SER A 114 9.71 1.12 21.99
CA SER A 114 10.95 0.94 21.22
C SER A 114 10.94 1.67 19.88
N LEU A 115 9.77 1.89 19.29
CA LEU A 115 9.63 2.51 17.96
C LEU A 115 9.29 4.01 18.06
N LEU A 116 8.42 4.38 19.00
CA LEU A 116 7.96 5.77 19.13
C LEU A 116 8.73 6.60 20.17
N GLY A 117 9.50 5.96 21.04
CA GLY A 117 10.21 6.64 22.13
C GLY A 117 9.26 7.51 22.96
N ASP A 118 9.64 8.78 23.14
CA ASP A 118 8.87 9.78 23.91
C ASP A 118 7.62 10.29 23.19
N ALA A 119 7.50 10.07 21.87
CA ALA A 119 6.31 10.43 21.10
C ALA A 119 5.16 9.41 21.26
N MET A 120 5.36 8.34 22.05
CA MET A 120 4.34 7.35 22.31
C MET A 120 3.12 8.01 22.99
N PRO A 121 1.88 7.74 22.53
CA PRO A 121 0.69 8.29 23.19
C PRO A 121 0.60 7.78 24.64
N THR A 122 0.39 8.71 25.58
CA THR A 122 0.27 8.43 27.02
C THR A 122 -1.09 8.82 27.58
N GLY A 123 -1.44 8.27 28.74
CA GLY A 123 -2.68 8.59 29.46
C GLY A 123 -3.95 8.30 28.65
N ARG A 124 -4.89 9.25 28.64
CA ARG A 124 -6.20 9.11 27.99
C ARG A 124 -6.09 9.03 26.45
N ALA A 125 -5.10 9.72 25.87
CA ALA A 125 -4.86 9.69 24.43
C ALA A 125 -4.50 8.27 23.95
N ARG A 126 -3.73 7.51 24.74
CA ARG A 126 -3.40 6.10 24.44
C ARG A 126 -4.64 5.23 24.34
N ILE A 127 -5.58 5.41 25.27
CA ILE A 127 -6.84 4.64 25.29
C ILE A 127 -7.67 4.99 24.06
N ILE A 128 -7.84 6.29 23.76
CA ILE A 128 -8.60 6.74 22.59
C ILE A 128 -8.00 6.18 21.30
N TRP A 129 -6.69 6.33 21.10
CA TRP A 129 -6.02 5.82 19.89
C TRP A 129 -6.09 4.31 19.77
N ASN A 130 -5.91 3.56 20.86
CA ASN A 130 -6.03 2.11 20.83
C ASN A 130 -7.46 1.66 20.54
N VAL A 131 -8.48 2.33 21.08
CA VAL A 131 -9.88 2.00 20.77
C VAL A 131 -10.19 2.30 19.30
N LEU A 132 -9.83 3.48 18.80
CA LEU A 132 -10.05 3.87 17.41
C LEU A 132 -9.31 2.92 16.44
N MET A 133 -8.05 2.62 16.72
CA MET A 133 -7.26 1.69 15.91
C MET A 133 -7.74 0.26 16.02
N GLY A 134 -8.25 -0.17 17.19
CA GLY A 134 -8.89 -1.47 17.38
C GLY A 134 -10.10 -1.61 16.46
N ILE A 135 -11.01 -0.63 16.49
CA ILE A 135 -12.19 -0.57 15.61
C ILE A 135 -11.75 -0.59 14.14
N ALA A 136 -10.82 0.27 13.75
CA ALA A 136 -10.33 0.35 12.38
C ALA A 136 -9.71 -0.97 11.90
N THR A 137 -8.93 -1.64 12.74
CA THR A 137 -8.32 -2.94 12.44
C THR A 137 -9.37 -4.03 12.27
N THR A 138 -10.38 -4.09 13.15
CA THR A 138 -11.49 -5.04 12.99
C THR A 138 -12.30 -4.80 11.72
N ILE A 139 -12.62 -3.54 11.40
CA ILE A 139 -13.36 -3.19 10.18
C ILE A 139 -12.53 -3.52 8.94
N ALA A 140 -11.25 -3.13 8.90
CA ALA A 140 -10.37 -3.40 7.76
C ALA A 140 -10.19 -4.91 7.53
N SER A 141 -10.06 -5.69 8.60
CA SER A 141 -9.96 -7.15 8.52
C SER A 141 -11.26 -7.78 8.03
N ALA A 142 -12.42 -7.35 8.57
CA ALA A 142 -13.72 -7.82 8.12
C ALA A 142 -14.00 -7.45 6.65
N LEU A 143 -13.66 -6.23 6.24
CA LEU A 143 -13.80 -5.78 4.85
C LEU A 143 -12.91 -6.57 3.90
N CYS A 144 -11.68 -6.90 4.29
CA CYS A 144 -10.78 -7.74 3.49
C CYS A 144 -11.36 -9.15 3.32
N LEU A 145 -11.81 -9.79 4.41
CA LEU A 145 -12.44 -11.11 4.37
C LEU A 145 -13.73 -11.11 3.55
N TRP A 146 -14.56 -10.08 3.72
CA TRP A 146 -15.79 -9.88 2.97
C TRP A 146 -15.52 -9.64 1.48
N ALA A 147 -14.48 -8.87 1.14
CA ALA A 147 -14.07 -8.63 -0.24
C ALA A 147 -13.56 -9.90 -0.93
N ILE A 148 -12.85 -10.79 -0.20
CA ILE A 148 -12.45 -12.12 -0.68
C ILE A 148 -13.68 -13.02 -0.89
N TYR A 149 -14.68 -12.91 -0.01
CA TYR A 149 -15.90 -13.72 -0.06
C TYR A 149 -16.86 -13.31 -1.19
N ILE A 150 -17.05 -12.01 -1.44
CA ILE A 150 -18.05 -11.48 -2.38
C ILE A 150 -17.51 -11.12 -3.75
N ASN A 151 -16.19 -11.01 -3.94
CA ASN A 151 -15.61 -10.82 -5.28
C ASN A 151 -15.03 -12.14 -5.84
N PRO A 152 -15.85 -13.00 -6.48
CA PRO A 152 -15.33 -13.95 -7.46
C PRO A 152 -14.81 -13.27 -8.76
N ALA A 153 -15.03 -11.96 -8.92
CA ALA A 153 -15.32 -11.38 -10.24
C ALA A 153 -14.15 -11.18 -11.25
N PRO A 154 -12.87 -10.93 -10.87
CA PRO A 154 -11.82 -10.85 -11.89
C PRO A 154 -10.91 -12.09 -11.94
N THR A 155 -10.76 -12.84 -10.84
CA THR A 155 -9.83 -13.99 -10.80
C THR A 155 -10.45 -15.25 -11.42
N GLU A 156 -11.73 -15.52 -11.16
CA GLU A 156 -12.40 -16.75 -11.60
C GLU A 156 -12.59 -16.79 -13.12
N LYS A 157 -12.83 -15.64 -13.76
CA LYS A 157 -13.03 -15.51 -15.21
C LYS A 157 -11.75 -15.70 -16.04
N TYR A 158 -10.55 -15.50 -15.48
CA TYR A 158 -9.30 -15.50 -16.23
C TYR A 158 -8.22 -16.48 -15.74
N LEU A 159 -8.23 -16.86 -14.45
CA LEU A 159 -7.32 -17.88 -13.89
C LEU A 159 -7.98 -19.25 -13.74
N GLY A 160 -9.30 -19.38 -13.90
CA GLY A 160 -10.02 -20.65 -13.69
C GLY A 160 -10.00 -21.16 -12.25
N ILE A 161 -9.51 -20.34 -11.32
CA ILE A 161 -9.37 -20.64 -9.89
C ILE A 161 -10.31 -19.71 -9.14
N LYS A 162 -11.09 -20.27 -8.20
CA LYS A 162 -11.95 -19.48 -7.31
C LYS A 162 -11.10 -18.44 -6.58
N ALA A 163 -11.54 -17.18 -6.54
CA ALA A 163 -10.79 -16.09 -5.89
C ALA A 163 -10.56 -16.34 -4.39
N ALA A 164 -11.49 -17.06 -3.75
CA ALA A 164 -11.44 -17.38 -2.33
C ALA A 164 -10.20 -18.21 -1.91
N PRO A 165 -9.92 -19.41 -2.45
CA PRO A 165 -8.76 -20.21 -2.04
C PRO A 165 -7.41 -19.54 -2.34
N LEU A 166 -7.27 -18.78 -3.43
CA LEU A 166 -6.06 -18.01 -3.70
C LEU A 166 -5.88 -16.89 -2.67
N GLY A 167 -6.97 -16.21 -2.34
CA GLY A 167 -7.02 -15.15 -1.35
C GLY A 167 -6.55 -15.62 0.04
N PHE A 168 -7.18 -16.69 0.54
CA PHE A 168 -6.81 -17.32 1.80
C PHE A 168 -5.42 -17.95 1.76
N GLY A 169 -5.00 -18.50 0.62
CA GLY A 169 -3.66 -19.08 0.43
C GLY A 169 -2.54 -18.04 0.56
N VAL A 170 -2.66 -16.90 -0.13
CA VAL A 170 -1.67 -15.81 -0.03
C VAL A 170 -1.66 -15.21 1.37
N LEU A 171 -2.83 -15.01 1.99
CA LEU A 171 -2.92 -14.54 3.37
C LEU A 171 -2.27 -15.52 4.36
N ALA A 172 -2.52 -16.82 4.21
CA ALA A 172 -1.93 -17.86 5.05
C ALA A 172 -0.41 -17.94 4.89
N VAL A 173 0.10 -17.88 3.65
CA VAL A 173 1.54 -17.82 3.37
C VAL A 173 2.15 -16.58 4.00
N PHE A 174 1.51 -15.41 3.87
CA PHE A 174 2.01 -14.18 4.46
C PHE A 174 2.03 -14.25 5.99
N ILE A 175 0.96 -14.72 6.64
CA ILE A 175 0.91 -14.89 8.10
C ILE A 175 1.97 -15.90 8.56
N ALA A 176 2.18 -16.99 7.81
CA ALA A 176 3.23 -17.97 8.10
C ALA A 176 4.63 -17.34 8.00
N VAL A 177 4.90 -16.57 6.94
CA VAL A 177 6.17 -15.82 6.78
C VAL A 177 6.35 -14.80 7.89
N ALA A 178 5.30 -14.06 8.26
CA ALA A 178 5.34 -13.08 9.34
C ALA A 178 5.59 -13.75 10.70
N ALA A 179 4.97 -14.90 10.97
CA ALA A 179 5.19 -15.68 12.18
C ALA A 179 6.61 -16.23 12.22
N VAL A 180 7.09 -16.84 11.14
CA VAL A 180 8.47 -17.33 11.02
C VAL A 180 9.47 -16.19 11.20
N ALA A 181 9.27 -15.05 10.54
CA ALA A 181 10.11 -13.87 10.70
C ALA A 181 10.09 -13.34 12.14
N HIS A 182 8.95 -13.34 12.82
CA HIS A 182 8.84 -12.95 14.22
C HIS A 182 9.61 -13.91 15.14
N PHE A 183 9.53 -15.23 14.92
CA PHE A 183 10.27 -16.22 15.70
C PHE A 183 11.77 -16.26 15.37
N MET A 184 12.17 -15.85 14.17
CA MET A 184 13.57 -15.77 13.74
C MET A 184 14.25 -14.45 14.12
N ARG A 185 13.49 -13.43 14.52
CA ARG A 185 14.06 -12.13 14.93
C ARG A 185 14.81 -12.30 16.26
N LYS A 186 16.15 -12.33 16.19
CA LYS A 186 17.01 -12.24 17.39
C LYS A 186 16.77 -10.87 18.05
N PRO A 187 16.73 -10.78 19.40
CA PRO A 187 16.60 -9.51 20.08
C PRO A 187 17.77 -8.61 19.69
N GLU A 188 17.47 -7.45 19.13
CA GLU A 188 18.45 -6.43 18.79
C GLU A 188 19.00 -5.86 20.10
N SER A 189 20.31 -6.03 20.32
CA SER A 189 21.02 -5.41 21.43
C SER A 189 21.01 -3.90 21.23
N THR A 190 20.32 -3.20 22.12
CA THR A 190 20.33 -1.74 22.22
C THR A 190 21.77 -1.22 22.23
N GLU A 191 22.25 -0.73 21.09
CA GLU A 191 23.49 0.04 21.05
C GLU A 191 23.24 1.36 21.76
N SER A 192 23.81 1.48 22.96
CA SER A 192 23.90 2.73 23.69
C SER A 192 24.60 3.77 22.82
N GLY A 193 23.86 4.77 22.35
CA GLY A 193 24.45 5.96 21.75
C GLY A 193 25.46 6.62 22.71
N PRO A 194 26.54 7.23 22.18
CA PRO A 194 27.60 7.76 23.01
C PRO A 194 27.08 8.88 23.90
N ALA A 195 27.38 8.78 25.20
CA ALA A 195 27.22 9.87 26.14
C ALA A 195 28.06 11.05 25.66
N THR A 196 27.41 12.11 25.17
CA THR A 196 28.05 13.40 24.98
C THR A 196 28.16 14.07 26.35
N SER A 197 29.33 13.95 26.95
CA SER A 197 29.87 14.89 27.94
C SER A 197 30.21 16.23 27.30
#